data_AF-A0A0K8UQ92-F1
#
_entry.id   AF-A0A0K8UQ92-F1
#
_cell.length_a   1.000
_cell.length_b   1.000
_cell.length_c   1.000
_cell.angle_alpha   90.00
_cell.angle_beta   90.00
_cell.angle_gamma   90.00
#
_symmetry.space_group_name_H-M   'P 1'
#
loop_
_entity.id
_entity.type
_entity.pdbx_description
1 polymer ?
#
loop_
_entity_poly.entity_id
_entity_poly.type
_entity_poly.pdbx_seq_one_letter_code
_entity_poly.pdbx_strand_id
1 'polypeptide(L)'
;LNEIEKTLPADIELKTTLDEKRAKLQTYRDILNDLNNHQVEVKNLQEIASNLPEQNDHVDNITKEIAEQFAKIHKRAQNFVERYEAIVSDHQQYTKAVMEAQEYIEATHNTIDYWGDLDLEQVSLHTNLDRLKNLKDSLADEFPRVDQVRALGEKVIPGTVESGQTNIKSQIDTTQQEWEGLIAAITSTIEAIENRLQQWAEYEQLRDQCLAWIRESDNKLHAIDLKPTLDEKKTQLEALKNLQGEMRAKELEIDSVSEKGQLLLKGASSMRSSGPELTTKYQQIFLKVKELNNRWQQYVTSHQEFDNAVSECATWINGIKDKLDYCADMSSMSQKELDKKLATIQDILLLKDEGSVKVLSIVELAQNVLANTAPTGHEAINKKLTDLQELWSNITLRIIDVKAT
;
A
#
# COMPACT_ATOMS: atom_id res chain seq x y z
N LEU A 1 44.77 64.56 24.57
CA LEU A 1 43.69 65.20 23.77
C LEU A 1 43.90 65.03 22.27
N ASN A 2 44.93 65.62 21.64
CA ASN A 2 45.14 65.53 20.18
C ASN A 2 45.30 64.09 19.64
N GLU A 3 45.88 63.18 20.42
CA GLU A 3 46.00 61.77 20.04
C GLU A 3 44.65 61.05 20.11
N ILE A 4 43.89 61.27 21.17
CA ILE A 4 42.51 60.74 21.33
C ILE A 4 41.57 61.32 20.26
N GLU A 5 41.75 62.59 19.88
CA GLU A 5 41.00 63.22 18.79
C GLU A 5 41.29 62.57 17.42
N LYS A 6 42.47 61.98 17.23
CA LYS A 6 42.82 61.22 16.02
C LYS A 6 42.26 59.79 16.04
N THR A 7 42.18 59.17 17.22
CA THR A 7 41.71 57.77 17.36
C THR A 7 40.20 57.67 17.54
N LEU A 8 39.55 58.73 18.04
CA LEU A 8 38.10 58.83 18.20
C LEU A 8 37.50 59.61 17.01
N PRO A 9 36.93 58.93 16.00
CA PRO A 9 36.39 59.59 14.82
C PRO A 9 35.22 60.54 15.15
N ALA A 10 34.89 61.42 14.19
CA ALA A 10 33.76 62.33 14.32
C ALA A 10 32.42 61.60 14.41
N ASP A 11 32.28 60.53 13.62
CA ASP A 11 31.09 59.68 13.55
C ASP A 11 31.41 58.26 14.02
N ILE A 12 30.37 57.56 14.47
CA ILE A 12 30.45 56.17 14.91
C ILE A 12 30.80 55.26 13.72
N GLU A 13 31.85 54.47 13.84
CA GLU A 13 32.23 53.52 12.79
C GLU A 13 31.46 52.22 12.96
N LEU A 14 30.52 51.93 12.07
CA LEU A 14 29.79 50.65 12.09
C LEU A 14 30.68 49.47 11.67
N LYS A 15 30.28 48.26 12.06
CA LYS A 15 30.97 46.99 11.72
C LYS A 15 30.01 45.93 11.21
N THR A 16 30.55 44.88 10.59
CA THR A 16 29.78 43.86 9.86
C THR A 16 29.22 42.81 10.80
N THR A 17 30.09 42.15 11.57
CA THR A 17 29.74 40.99 12.40
C THR A 17 29.59 41.37 13.87
N LEU A 18 28.97 40.50 14.67
CA LEU A 18 28.89 40.67 16.12
C LEU A 18 30.28 40.77 16.76
N ASP A 19 31.24 39.97 16.30
CA ASP A 19 32.60 39.95 16.85
C ASP A 19 33.35 41.25 16.54
N GLU A 20 33.25 41.76 15.30
CA GLU A 20 33.82 43.06 14.96
C GLU A 20 33.17 44.19 15.77
N LYS A 21 31.85 44.13 16.01
CA LYS A 21 31.15 45.12 16.83
C LYS A 21 31.59 45.07 18.30
N ARG A 22 31.79 43.87 18.85
CA ARG A 22 32.33 43.67 20.22
C ARG A 22 33.76 44.21 20.33
N ALA A 23 34.61 43.92 19.35
CA ALA A 23 35.97 44.45 19.31
C ALA A 23 35.97 45.98 19.27
N LYS A 24 35.10 46.59 18.45
CA LYS A 24 35.00 48.06 18.38
C LYS A 24 34.44 48.69 19.65
N LEU A 25 33.44 48.07 20.30
CA LEU A 25 32.95 48.48 21.61
C LEU A 25 34.09 48.46 22.65
N GLN A 26 34.94 47.43 22.63
CA GLN A 26 36.09 47.37 23.54
C GLN A 26 37.04 48.54 23.30
N THR A 27 37.36 48.86 22.05
CA THR A 27 38.18 50.04 21.72
C THR A 27 37.59 51.34 22.27
N TYR A 28 36.28 51.55 22.15
CA TYR A 28 35.63 52.76 22.70
C TYR A 28 35.61 52.77 24.23
N ARG A 29 35.46 51.61 24.88
CA ARG A 29 35.58 51.48 26.35
C ARG A 29 36.98 51.81 26.83
N ASP A 30 38.00 51.33 26.12
CA ASP A 30 39.40 51.62 26.45
C ASP A 30 39.68 53.13 26.36
N ILE A 31 39.20 53.80 25.31
CA ILE A 31 39.31 55.26 25.15
C ILE A 31 38.55 56.01 26.27
N LEU A 32 37.33 55.59 26.60
CA LEU A 32 36.55 56.23 27.67
C LEU A 32 37.22 56.03 29.04
N ASN A 33 37.80 54.85 29.30
CA ASN A 33 38.52 54.57 30.53
C ASN A 33 39.79 55.43 30.65
N ASP A 34 40.55 55.57 29.56
CA ASP A 34 41.71 56.46 29.49
C ASP A 34 41.32 57.92 29.77
N LEU A 35 40.24 58.41 29.15
CA LEU A 35 39.70 59.74 29.43
C LEU A 35 39.27 59.89 30.90
N ASN A 36 38.60 58.90 31.48
CA ASN A 36 38.22 58.94 32.90
C ASN A 36 39.44 59.05 33.82
N ASN A 37 40.55 58.35 33.51
CA ASN A 37 41.79 58.45 34.27
C ASN A 37 42.40 59.86 34.20
N HIS A 38 42.40 60.48 33.01
CA HIS A 38 42.90 61.85 32.81
C HIS A 38 41.95 62.95 33.33
N GLN A 39 40.72 62.61 33.76
CA GLN A 39 39.78 63.60 34.29
C GLN A 39 40.27 64.28 35.57
N VAL A 40 41.01 63.55 36.41
CA VAL A 40 41.62 64.10 37.63
C VAL A 40 42.71 65.12 37.28
N GLU A 41 43.50 64.85 36.25
CA GLU A 41 44.57 65.74 35.79
C GLU A 41 44.02 67.06 35.24
N VAL A 42 42.91 67.02 34.48
CA VAL A 42 42.23 68.23 33.99
C VAL A 42 41.67 69.06 35.14
N LYS A 43 41.08 68.42 36.16
CA LYS A 43 40.60 69.13 37.37
C LYS A 43 41.76 69.77 38.14
N ASN A 44 42.87 69.04 38.31
CA ASN A 44 44.06 69.56 38.97
C ASN A 44 44.64 70.76 38.20
N LEU A 45 44.68 70.72 36.87
CA LEU A 45 45.12 71.85 36.03
C LEU A 45 44.22 73.09 36.22
N GLN A 46 42.90 72.90 36.30
CA GLN A 46 41.95 73.98 36.59
C GLN A 46 42.13 74.58 37.99
N GLU A 47 42.39 73.74 38.99
CA GLU A 47 42.64 74.17 40.38
C GLU A 47 43.97 74.92 40.51
N ILE A 48 45.04 74.43 39.86
CA ILE A 48 46.34 75.12 39.82
C ILE A 48 46.20 76.48 39.12
N ALA A 49 45.53 76.53 37.96
CA ALA A 49 45.31 77.79 37.24
C ALA A 49 44.54 78.82 38.08
N SER A 50 43.51 78.37 38.82
CA SER A 50 42.69 79.24 39.68
C SER A 50 43.43 79.81 40.90
N ASN A 51 44.48 79.12 41.37
CA ASN A 51 45.25 79.47 42.56
C ASN A 51 46.54 80.27 42.25
N LEU A 52 46.75 80.72 41.01
CA LEU A 52 47.92 81.50 40.62
C LEU A 52 47.93 82.91 41.25
N PRO A 53 49.08 83.42 41.75
CA PRO A 53 49.18 84.72 42.41
C PRO A 53 48.93 85.93 41.50
N GLU A 54 49.25 85.81 40.20
CA GLU A 54 48.97 86.79 39.15
C GLU A 54 48.02 86.14 38.14
N GLN A 55 46.73 86.48 38.22
CA GLN A 55 45.75 86.03 37.23
C GLN A 55 46.07 86.63 35.87
N ASN A 56 46.22 85.77 34.86
CA ASN A 56 46.48 86.14 33.48
C ASN A 56 45.37 85.57 32.61
N ASP A 57 44.57 86.45 31.99
CA ASP A 57 43.45 86.11 31.10
C ASP A 57 43.84 85.07 30.03
N HIS A 58 45.11 85.05 29.60
CA HIS A 58 45.60 84.08 28.63
C HIS A 58 45.64 82.64 29.18
N VAL A 59 46.09 82.46 30.44
CA VAL A 59 46.19 81.14 31.09
C VAL A 59 44.80 80.60 31.42
N ASP A 60 43.90 81.47 31.85
CA ASP A 60 42.50 81.11 32.12
C ASP A 60 41.78 80.69 30.83
N ASN A 61 42.00 81.41 29.72
CA ASN A 61 41.44 81.03 28.42
C ASN A 61 41.97 79.68 27.92
N ILE A 62 43.27 79.41 28.00
CA ILE A 62 43.85 78.11 27.59
C ILE A 62 43.31 76.97 28.46
N THR A 63 43.26 77.17 29.78
CA THR A 63 42.78 76.14 30.72
C THR A 63 41.29 75.83 30.49
N LYS A 64 40.50 76.86 30.18
CA LYS A 64 39.10 76.72 29.80
C LYS A 64 38.94 75.98 28.47
N GLU A 65 39.70 76.34 27.44
CA GLU A 65 39.70 75.65 26.14
C GLU A 65 40.02 74.16 26.27
N ILE A 66 41.07 73.80 27.04
CA ILE A 66 41.45 72.41 27.30
C ILE A 66 40.32 71.65 28.00
N ALA A 67 39.69 72.26 29.00
CA ALA A 67 38.59 71.64 29.74
C ALA A 67 37.34 71.45 28.87
N GLU A 68 36.99 72.44 28.03
CA GLU A 68 35.87 72.34 27.10
C GLU A 68 36.11 71.28 26.02
N GLN A 69 37.33 71.22 25.47
CA GLN A 69 37.72 70.19 24.51
C GLN A 69 37.69 68.79 25.15
N PHE A 70 38.25 68.64 26.36
CA PHE A 70 38.20 67.39 27.10
C PHE A 70 36.76 66.94 27.36
N ALA A 71 35.89 67.84 27.85
CA ALA A 71 34.48 67.52 28.11
C ALA A 71 33.74 67.10 26.83
N LYS A 72 34.03 67.73 25.70
CA LYS A 72 33.45 67.37 24.39
C LYS A 72 33.89 65.98 23.93
N ILE A 73 35.20 65.67 24.00
CA ILE A 73 35.73 64.35 23.64
C ILE A 73 35.18 63.28 24.58
N HIS A 74 35.17 63.55 25.89
CA HIS A 74 34.64 62.64 26.92
C HIS A 74 33.17 62.30 26.66
N LYS A 75 32.33 63.32 26.45
CA LYS A 75 30.91 63.12 26.09
C LYS A 75 30.73 62.36 24.78
N ARG A 76 31.59 62.59 23.78
CA ARG A 76 31.57 61.82 22.52
C ARG A 76 31.93 60.35 22.74
N ALA A 77 32.99 60.08 23.50
CA ALA A 77 33.41 58.72 23.84
C ALA A 77 32.32 57.97 24.63
N GLN A 78 31.71 58.64 25.61
CA GLN A 78 30.60 58.09 26.38
C GLN A 78 29.40 57.75 25.48
N ASN A 79 29.00 58.66 24.60
CA ASN A 79 27.92 58.42 23.65
C ASN A 79 28.24 57.26 22.69
N PHE A 80 29.49 57.13 22.24
CA PHE A 80 29.90 56.01 21.39
C PHE A 80 29.80 54.68 22.12
N VAL A 81 30.25 54.61 23.38
CA VAL A 81 30.10 53.41 24.21
C VAL A 81 28.63 53.04 24.38
N GLU A 82 27.78 53.97 24.83
CA GLU A 82 26.34 53.72 25.05
C GLU A 82 25.64 53.22 23.77
N ARG A 83 25.93 53.85 22.62
CA ARG A 83 25.37 53.43 21.33
C ARG A 83 25.90 52.06 20.89
N TYR A 84 27.19 51.79 21.06
CA TYR A 84 27.76 50.50 20.69
C TYR A 84 27.30 49.37 21.61
N GLU A 85 27.03 49.64 22.88
CA GLU A 85 26.41 48.69 23.80
C GLU A 85 25.02 48.27 23.32
N ALA A 86 24.20 49.23 22.88
CA ALA A 86 22.91 48.94 22.26
C ALA A 86 23.06 48.11 20.97
N ILE A 87 23.96 48.51 20.06
CA ILE A 87 24.23 47.81 18.79
C ILE A 87 24.68 46.35 19.03
N VAL A 88 25.58 46.14 19.99
CA VAL A 88 26.08 44.81 20.35
C VAL A 88 24.97 43.98 21.01
N SER A 89 24.17 44.57 21.90
CA SER A 89 23.05 43.91 22.56
C SER A 89 21.99 43.45 21.56
N ASP A 90 21.62 44.31 20.61
CA ASP A 90 20.64 44.00 19.56
C ASP A 90 21.16 42.88 18.65
N HIS A 91 22.43 42.95 18.22
CA HIS A 91 23.02 41.90 17.38
C HIS A 91 23.14 40.58 18.14
N GLN A 92 23.48 40.61 19.43
CA GLN A 92 23.53 39.40 20.26
C GLN A 92 22.14 38.74 20.41
N GLN A 93 21.08 39.52 20.61
CA GLN A 93 19.72 38.99 20.67
C GLN A 93 19.28 38.38 19.33
N TYR A 94 19.59 39.07 18.22
CA TYR A 94 19.33 38.56 16.87
C TYR A 94 20.04 37.23 16.61
N THR A 95 21.36 37.14 16.87
CA THR A 95 22.12 35.90 16.68
C THR A 95 21.55 34.75 17.51
N LYS A 96 21.14 35.03 18.75
CA LYS A 96 20.49 34.04 19.61
C LYS A 96 19.16 33.55 19.01
N ALA A 97 18.31 34.46 18.55
CA ALA A 97 17.02 34.11 17.95
C ALA A 97 17.19 33.28 16.67
N VAL A 98 18.18 33.60 15.83
CA VAL A 98 18.51 32.80 14.62
C VAL A 98 18.86 31.37 15.00
N MET A 99 19.75 31.18 15.99
CA MET A 99 20.15 29.85 16.45
C MET A 99 18.96 29.05 17.00
N GLU A 100 18.13 29.68 17.83
CA GLU A 100 16.93 29.03 18.41
C GLU A 100 15.90 28.65 17.34
N ALA A 101 15.73 29.47 16.30
CA ALA A 101 14.84 29.16 15.18
C ALA A 101 15.38 27.99 14.34
N GLN A 102 16.67 28.00 14.01
CA GLN A 102 17.30 26.94 13.22
C GLN A 102 17.28 25.59 13.95
N GLU A 103 17.64 25.57 15.24
CA GLU A 103 17.61 24.35 16.06
C GLU A 103 16.19 23.77 16.12
N TYR A 104 15.17 24.61 16.31
CA TYR A 104 13.78 24.18 16.34
C TYR A 104 13.32 23.60 14.99
N ILE A 105 13.62 24.30 13.88
CA ILE A 105 13.24 23.86 12.53
C ILE A 105 13.91 22.52 12.20
N GLU A 106 15.21 22.39 12.47
CA GLU A 106 15.96 21.15 12.22
C GLU A 106 15.43 19.97 13.06
N ALA A 107 15.21 20.19 14.37
CA ALA A 107 14.66 19.15 15.24
C ALA A 107 13.25 18.70 14.80
N THR A 108 12.43 19.64 14.35
CA THR A 108 11.08 19.35 13.85
C THR A 108 11.12 18.62 12.52
N HIS A 109 12.02 19.02 11.61
CA HIS A 109 12.23 18.32 10.34
C HIS A 109 12.63 16.86 10.56
N ASN A 110 13.61 16.61 11.45
CA ASN A 110 14.02 15.25 11.80
C ASN A 110 12.87 14.42 12.39
N THR A 111 11.95 15.06 13.13
CA THR A 111 10.75 14.40 13.66
C THR A 111 9.77 14.03 12.55
N ILE A 112 9.56 14.93 11.57
CA ILE A 112 8.74 14.67 10.38
C ILE A 112 9.32 13.50 9.59
N ASP A 113 10.63 13.48 9.35
CA ASP A 113 11.30 12.40 8.63
C ASP A 113 11.14 11.05 9.34
N TYR A 114 11.30 11.04 10.66
CA TYR A 114 11.18 9.82 11.47
C TYR A 114 9.75 9.26 11.47
N TRP A 115 8.73 10.11 11.60
CA TRP A 115 7.33 9.67 11.54
C TRP A 115 6.82 9.42 10.12
N GLY A 116 7.51 9.98 9.13
CA GLY A 116 7.23 9.86 7.70
C GLY A 116 7.63 8.53 7.05
N ASP A 117 8.20 7.59 7.81
CA ASP A 117 8.57 6.27 7.30
C ASP A 117 7.33 5.48 6.81
N LEU A 118 7.27 5.26 5.49
CA LEU A 118 6.16 4.58 4.80
C LEU A 118 6.25 3.04 4.84
N ASP A 119 7.38 2.49 5.28
CA ASP A 119 7.62 1.04 5.34
C ASP A 119 7.17 0.41 6.66
N LEU A 120 6.53 1.20 7.52
CA LEU A 120 5.93 0.75 8.78
C LEU A 120 4.64 -0.04 8.57
N GLU A 121 4.24 -0.79 9.61
CA GLU A 121 2.94 -1.46 9.66
C GLU A 121 1.78 -0.46 9.64
N GLN A 122 0.63 -0.86 9.08
CA GLN A 122 -0.57 -0.02 8.92
C GLN A 122 -1.01 0.67 10.23
N VAL A 123 -0.91 -0.01 11.38
CA VAL A 123 -1.25 0.56 12.70
C VAL A 123 -0.29 1.69 13.10
N SER A 124 1.00 1.51 12.84
CA SER A 124 2.02 2.52 13.10
C SER A 124 1.83 3.73 12.18
N LEU A 125 1.49 3.51 10.91
CA LEU A 125 1.19 4.59 9.96
C LEU A 125 0.01 5.46 10.43
N HIS A 126 -1.08 4.86 10.92
CA HIS A 126 -2.20 5.62 11.51
C HIS A 126 -1.74 6.45 12.72
N THR A 127 -0.97 5.84 13.62
CA THR A 127 -0.47 6.51 14.82
C THR A 127 0.42 7.70 14.48
N ASN A 128 1.32 7.53 13.50
CA ASN A 128 2.21 8.59 13.04
C ASN A 128 1.46 9.68 12.29
N LEU A 129 0.44 9.33 11.50
CA LEU A 129 -0.44 10.30 10.84
C LEU A 129 -1.11 11.24 11.85
N ASP A 130 -1.68 10.69 12.93
CA ASP A 130 -2.31 11.48 13.98
C ASP A 130 -1.29 12.40 14.67
N ARG A 131 -0.08 11.90 14.94
CA ARG A 131 1.02 12.71 15.51
C ARG A 131 1.44 13.85 14.59
N LEU A 132 1.60 13.59 13.30
CA LEU A 132 1.97 14.60 12.31
C LEU A 132 0.88 15.65 12.12
N LYS A 133 -0.40 15.26 12.13
CA LYS A 133 -1.53 16.22 12.08
C LYS A 133 -1.53 17.14 13.30
N ASN A 134 -1.38 16.57 14.51
CA ASN A 134 -1.28 17.36 15.74
C ASN A 134 -0.06 18.29 15.73
N LEU A 135 1.09 17.80 15.25
CA LEU A 135 2.29 18.61 15.08
C LEU A 135 2.02 19.78 14.12
N LYS A 136 1.45 19.51 12.94
CA LYS A 136 1.10 20.52 11.94
C LYS A 136 0.18 21.60 12.50
N ASP A 137 -0.81 21.22 13.31
CA ASP A 137 -1.72 22.17 13.95
C ASP A 137 -1.00 23.05 14.98
N SER A 138 -0.04 22.47 15.73
CA SER A 138 0.77 23.22 16.71
C SER A 138 1.81 24.17 16.09
N LEU A 139 2.20 23.99 14.81
CA LEU A 139 3.24 24.82 14.18
C LEU A 139 2.84 26.30 14.10
N ALA A 140 1.55 26.62 14.04
CA ALA A 140 1.08 28.01 14.03
C ALA A 140 1.51 28.77 15.30
N ASP A 141 1.56 28.09 16.45
CA ASP A 141 1.96 28.67 17.73
C ASP A 141 3.48 28.93 17.81
N GLU A 142 4.26 28.31 16.92
CA GLU A 142 5.73 28.39 16.88
C GLU A 142 6.25 29.36 15.81
N PHE A 143 5.39 29.82 14.89
CA PHE A 143 5.73 30.88 13.92
C PHE A 143 6.29 32.18 14.55
N PRO A 144 5.87 32.63 15.75
CA PRO A 144 6.48 33.80 16.41
C PRO A 144 8.00 33.72 16.59
N ARG A 145 8.58 32.51 16.63
CA ARG A 145 10.04 32.31 16.67
C ARG A 145 10.73 32.84 15.41
N VAL A 146 10.12 32.61 14.24
CA VAL A 146 10.59 33.10 12.94
C VAL A 146 10.36 34.61 12.82
N ASP A 147 9.20 35.09 13.28
CA ASP A 147 8.90 36.53 13.31
C ASP A 147 9.88 37.31 14.21
N GLN A 148 10.30 36.71 15.32
CA GLN A 148 11.29 37.31 16.22
C GLN A 148 12.66 37.51 15.53
N VAL A 149 13.08 36.56 14.67
CA VAL A 149 14.31 36.69 13.87
C VAL A 149 14.20 37.91 12.94
N ARG A 150 13.07 38.07 12.25
CA ARG A 150 12.79 39.23 11.41
C ARG A 150 12.84 40.53 12.21
N ALA A 151 12.08 40.62 13.31
CA ALA A 151 11.97 41.83 14.12
C ALA A 151 13.32 42.26 14.72
N LEU A 152 14.12 41.31 15.23
CA LEU A 152 15.45 41.60 15.76
C LEU A 152 16.44 41.94 14.64
N GLY A 153 16.37 41.26 13.50
CA GLY A 153 17.21 41.55 12.34
C GLY A 153 17.00 42.97 11.81
N GLU A 154 15.74 43.42 11.70
CA GLU A 154 15.39 44.80 11.35
C GLU A 154 15.96 45.83 12.33
N LYS A 155 15.99 45.49 13.63
CA LYS A 155 16.60 46.34 14.67
C LYS A 155 18.13 46.44 14.53
N VAL A 156 18.79 45.39 14.04
CA VAL A 156 20.26 45.33 13.90
C VAL A 156 20.76 46.07 12.65
N ILE A 157 19.95 46.13 11.58
CA ILE A 157 20.32 46.73 10.28
C ILE A 157 20.92 48.16 10.42
N PRO A 158 20.29 49.12 11.14
CA PRO A 158 20.82 50.48 11.27
C PRO A 158 22.19 50.56 11.95
N GLY A 159 22.52 49.58 12.80
CA GLY A 159 23.80 49.47 13.51
C GLY A 159 24.86 48.65 12.77
N THR A 160 24.68 48.39 11.48
CA THR A 160 25.52 47.48 10.67
C THR A 160 25.94 48.14 9.36
N VAL A 161 27.16 47.84 8.89
CA VAL A 161 27.60 48.27 7.54
C VAL A 161 26.82 47.57 6.44
N GLU A 162 26.81 48.14 5.24
CA GLU A 162 26.00 47.69 4.09
C GLU A 162 26.17 46.20 3.75
N SER A 163 27.41 45.69 3.72
CA SER A 163 27.66 44.26 3.48
C SER A 163 27.02 43.35 4.54
N GLY A 164 27.06 43.77 5.81
CA GLY A 164 26.43 43.04 6.91
C GLY A 164 24.91 43.16 6.90
N GLN A 165 24.35 44.30 6.46
CA GLN A 165 22.91 44.46 6.28
C GLN A 165 22.38 43.48 5.23
N THR A 166 23.10 43.28 4.12
CA THR A 166 22.74 42.28 3.11
C THR A 166 22.74 40.87 3.70
N ASN A 167 23.74 40.51 4.51
CA ASN A 167 23.79 39.21 5.17
C ASN A 167 22.62 38.99 6.15
N ILE A 168 22.26 40.02 6.92
CA ILE A 168 21.13 39.95 7.85
C ILE A 168 19.82 39.76 7.09
N LYS A 169 19.58 40.54 6.02
CA LYS A 169 18.38 40.37 5.18
C LYS A 169 18.31 38.97 4.57
N SER A 170 19.41 38.49 4.01
CA SER A 170 19.53 37.13 3.48
C SER A 170 19.19 36.06 4.52
N GLN A 171 19.64 36.23 5.76
CA GLN A 171 19.36 35.28 6.84
C GLN A 171 17.89 35.33 7.28
N ILE A 172 17.26 36.51 7.34
CA ILE A 172 15.81 36.63 7.59
C ILE A 172 15.03 35.88 6.50
N ASP A 173 15.37 36.13 5.23
CA ASP A 173 14.72 35.47 4.10
C ASP A 173 14.92 33.95 4.13
N THR A 174 16.13 33.49 4.48
CA THR A 174 16.45 32.06 4.60
C THR A 174 15.62 31.40 5.70
N THR A 175 15.56 31.99 6.90
CA THR A 175 14.79 31.42 8.02
C THR A 175 13.29 31.37 7.70
N GLN A 176 12.76 32.37 6.98
CA GLN A 176 11.37 32.34 6.48
C GLN A 176 11.16 31.21 5.47
N GLN A 177 12.08 31.01 4.52
CA GLN A 177 12.00 29.92 3.54
C GLN A 177 12.13 28.54 4.17
N GLU A 178 13.02 28.37 5.16
CA GLU A 178 13.17 27.13 5.92
C GLU A 178 11.87 26.77 6.66
N TRP A 179 11.20 27.77 7.23
CA TRP A 179 9.89 27.58 7.87
C TRP A 179 8.81 27.15 6.86
N GLU A 180 8.71 27.84 5.72
CA GLU A 180 7.77 27.47 4.65
C GLU A 180 8.05 26.06 4.11
N GLY A 181 9.34 25.71 3.98
CA GLY A 181 9.81 24.37 3.63
C GLY A 181 9.38 23.32 4.65
N LEU A 182 9.47 23.61 5.95
CA LEU A 182 9.01 22.73 7.02
C LEU A 182 7.49 22.46 6.92
N ILE A 183 6.69 23.51 6.68
CA ILE A 183 5.23 23.40 6.49
C ILE A 183 4.89 22.57 5.25
N ALA A 184 5.62 22.77 4.15
CA ALA A 184 5.46 21.97 2.94
C ALA A 184 5.84 20.50 3.18
N ALA A 185 6.95 20.25 3.89
CA ALA A 185 7.42 18.90 4.22
C ALA A 185 6.39 18.13 5.05
N ILE A 186 5.91 18.71 6.17
CA ILE A 186 4.91 18.02 7.00
C ILE A 186 3.60 17.76 6.25
N THR A 187 3.17 18.69 5.40
CA THR A 187 1.95 18.53 4.59
C THR A 187 2.11 17.40 3.58
N SER A 188 3.23 17.39 2.84
CA SER A 188 3.56 16.34 1.87
C SER A 188 3.67 14.96 2.54
N THR A 189 4.32 14.89 3.72
CA THR A 189 4.44 13.64 4.48
C THR A 189 3.09 13.12 4.96
N ILE A 190 2.19 14.00 5.43
CA ILE A 190 0.81 13.63 5.79
C ILE A 190 0.09 13.06 4.57
N GLU A 191 0.13 13.74 3.42
CA GLU A 191 -0.52 13.28 2.18
C GLU A 191 0.05 11.93 1.70
N ALA A 192 1.36 11.72 1.83
CA ALA A 192 2.01 10.46 1.47
C ALA A 192 1.53 9.30 2.36
N ILE A 193 1.43 9.51 3.68
CA ILE A 193 0.91 8.50 4.61
C ILE A 193 -0.58 8.25 4.34
N GLU A 194 -1.39 9.28 4.11
CA GLU A 194 -2.81 9.13 3.77
C GLU A 194 -3.01 8.32 2.49
N ASN A 195 -2.23 8.59 1.44
CA ASN A 195 -2.24 7.82 0.20
C ASN A 195 -1.85 6.36 0.46
N ARG A 196 -0.81 6.11 1.26
CA ARG A 196 -0.38 4.76 1.63
C ARG A 196 -1.47 4.00 2.39
N LEU A 197 -2.17 4.66 3.31
CA LEU A 197 -3.30 4.07 4.06
C LEU A 197 -4.51 3.81 3.16
N GLN A 198 -4.76 4.68 2.18
CA GLN A 198 -5.80 4.46 1.17
C GLN A 198 -5.50 3.22 0.31
N GLN A 199 -4.24 3.03 -0.12
CA GLN A 199 -3.83 1.83 -0.84
C GLN A 199 -4.02 0.56 0.00
N TRP A 200 -3.75 0.63 1.31
CA TRP A 200 -4.05 -0.45 2.24
C TRP A 200 -5.55 -0.77 2.27
N ALA A 201 -6.41 0.24 2.44
CA ALA A 201 -7.86 0.04 2.48
C ALA A 201 -8.40 -0.59 1.19
N GLU A 202 -7.91 -0.15 0.02
CA GLU A 202 -8.27 -0.74 -1.28
C GLU A 202 -7.82 -2.19 -1.41
N TYR A 203 -6.59 -2.50 -0.98
CA TYR A 203 -6.10 -3.88 -0.96
C TYR A 203 -6.95 -4.78 -0.06
N GLU A 204 -7.27 -4.33 1.15
CA GLU A 204 -8.07 -5.11 2.10
C GLU A 204 -9.47 -5.36 1.56
N GLN A 205 -10.10 -4.34 0.97
CA GLN A 205 -11.41 -4.48 0.33
C GLN A 205 -11.38 -5.52 -0.80
N LEU A 206 -10.40 -5.45 -1.71
CA LEU A 206 -10.27 -6.40 -2.81
C LEU A 206 -9.97 -7.82 -2.31
N ARG A 207 -9.06 -7.96 -1.34
CA ARG A 207 -8.75 -9.24 -0.68
C ARG A 207 -10.01 -9.87 -0.09
N ASP A 208 -10.80 -9.09 0.65
CA ASP A 208 -11.99 -9.59 1.32
C ASP A 208 -13.09 -9.98 0.34
N GLN A 209 -13.24 -9.25 -0.77
CA GLN A 209 -14.12 -9.62 -1.88
C GLN A 209 -13.70 -10.96 -2.51
N CYS A 210 -12.41 -11.16 -2.77
CA CYS A 210 -11.90 -12.42 -3.28
C CYS A 210 -12.12 -13.58 -2.29
N LEU A 211 -11.84 -13.37 -1.00
CA LEU A 211 -12.08 -14.38 0.04
C LEU A 211 -13.56 -14.72 0.18
N ALA A 212 -14.45 -13.73 0.11
CA ALA A 212 -15.89 -13.94 0.14
C ALA A 212 -16.35 -14.78 -1.06
N TRP A 213 -15.87 -14.46 -2.25
CA TRP A 213 -16.18 -15.21 -3.47
C TRP A 213 -15.66 -16.66 -3.42
N ILE A 214 -14.46 -16.88 -2.89
CA ILE A 214 -13.90 -18.22 -2.66
C ILE A 214 -14.79 -19.01 -1.69
N ARG A 215 -15.19 -18.40 -0.57
CA ARG A 215 -16.09 -19.04 0.42
C ARG A 215 -17.45 -19.37 -0.17
N GLU A 216 -18.05 -18.46 -0.93
CA GLU A 216 -19.34 -18.69 -1.59
C GLU A 216 -19.24 -19.83 -2.61
N SER A 217 -18.17 -19.86 -3.40
CA SER A 217 -17.90 -20.93 -4.36
C SER A 217 -17.71 -22.28 -3.66
N ASP A 218 -16.97 -22.31 -2.54
CA ASP A 218 -16.77 -23.52 -1.76
C ASP A 218 -18.08 -24.08 -1.18
N ASN A 219 -18.94 -23.19 -0.66
CA ASN A 219 -20.28 -23.54 -0.20
C ASN A 219 -21.15 -24.12 -1.32
N LYS A 220 -21.13 -23.50 -2.51
CA LYS A 220 -21.84 -24.01 -3.70
C LYS A 220 -21.37 -25.41 -4.07
N LEU A 221 -20.05 -25.65 -4.06
CA LEU A 221 -19.48 -26.96 -4.36
C LEU A 221 -19.85 -28.02 -3.30
N HIS A 222 -19.91 -27.63 -2.02
CA HIS A 222 -20.30 -28.54 -0.95
C HIS A 222 -21.77 -28.95 -1.03
N ALA A 223 -22.63 -28.10 -1.59
CA ALA A 223 -24.06 -28.36 -1.78
C ALA A 223 -24.39 -29.20 -3.05
N ILE A 224 -23.39 -29.71 -3.78
CA ILE A 224 -23.64 -30.49 -5.00
C ILE A 224 -23.95 -31.95 -4.64
N ASP A 225 -25.23 -32.31 -4.77
CA ASP A 225 -25.70 -33.69 -4.67
C ASP A 225 -25.70 -34.42 -6.01
N LEU A 226 -25.64 -35.76 -5.96
CA LEU A 226 -25.85 -36.63 -7.12
C LEU A 226 -27.19 -36.31 -7.81
N LYS A 227 -27.25 -36.46 -9.14
CA LYS A 227 -28.48 -36.24 -9.92
C LYS A 227 -29.11 -37.57 -10.38
N PRO A 228 -30.45 -37.64 -10.48
CA PRO A 228 -31.15 -38.87 -10.81
C PRO A 228 -31.12 -39.23 -12.29
N THR A 229 -31.15 -38.25 -13.20
CA THR A 229 -31.18 -38.53 -14.66
C THR A 229 -29.89 -38.14 -15.36
N LEU A 230 -29.64 -38.71 -16.55
CA LEU A 230 -28.52 -38.33 -17.41
C LEU A 230 -28.57 -36.84 -17.79
N ASP A 231 -29.76 -36.31 -18.05
CA ASP A 231 -29.95 -34.91 -18.45
C ASP A 231 -29.58 -33.94 -17.31
N GLU A 232 -30.03 -34.23 -16.09
CA GLU A 232 -29.63 -33.44 -14.92
C GLU A 232 -28.13 -33.58 -14.61
N LYS A 233 -27.53 -34.76 -14.84
CA LYS A 233 -26.07 -34.93 -14.72
C LYS A 233 -25.31 -34.08 -15.74
N LYS A 234 -25.79 -34.03 -16.99
CA LYS A 234 -25.22 -33.14 -18.03
C LYS A 234 -25.36 -31.67 -17.63
N THR A 235 -26.53 -31.27 -17.15
CA THR A 235 -26.77 -29.90 -16.66
C THR A 235 -25.82 -29.52 -15.52
N GLN A 236 -25.64 -30.41 -14.54
CA GLN A 236 -24.71 -30.19 -13.43
C GLN A 236 -23.24 -30.11 -13.88
N LEU A 237 -22.84 -30.94 -14.85
CA LEU A 237 -21.50 -30.89 -15.44
C LEU A 237 -21.26 -29.57 -16.17
N GLU A 238 -22.22 -29.08 -16.96
CA GLU A 238 -22.10 -27.78 -17.63
C GLU A 238 -22.01 -26.63 -16.61
N ALA A 239 -22.78 -26.67 -15.52
CA ALA A 239 -22.63 -25.70 -14.43
C ALA A 239 -21.22 -25.73 -13.81
N LEU A 240 -20.62 -26.91 -13.62
CA LEU A 240 -19.24 -27.05 -13.14
C LEU A 240 -18.19 -26.57 -14.16
N LYS A 241 -18.43 -26.73 -15.47
CA LYS A 241 -17.55 -26.19 -16.52
C LYS A 241 -17.60 -24.67 -16.55
N ASN A 242 -18.79 -24.08 -16.39
CA ASN A 242 -18.96 -22.63 -16.28
C ASN A 242 -18.22 -22.08 -15.07
N LEU A 243 -18.40 -22.69 -13.89
CA LEU A 243 -17.65 -22.30 -12.69
C LEU A 243 -16.13 -22.43 -12.88
N GLN A 244 -15.65 -23.46 -13.59
CA GLN A 244 -14.23 -23.58 -13.91
C GLN A 244 -13.74 -22.44 -14.83
N GLY A 245 -14.57 -21.97 -15.75
CA GLY A 245 -14.31 -20.79 -16.56
C GLY A 245 -14.22 -19.51 -15.71
N GLU A 246 -15.18 -19.32 -14.81
CA GLU A 246 -15.18 -18.20 -13.85
C GLU A 246 -13.92 -18.20 -12.98
N MET A 247 -13.49 -19.37 -12.49
CA MET A 247 -12.26 -19.50 -11.72
C MET A 247 -11.03 -19.01 -12.50
N ARG A 248 -10.87 -19.46 -13.76
CA ARG A 248 -9.77 -18.99 -14.63
C ARG A 248 -9.82 -17.48 -14.86
N ALA A 249 -11.01 -16.90 -15.01
CA ALA A 249 -11.16 -15.45 -15.15
C ALA A 249 -10.77 -14.71 -13.86
N LYS A 250 -11.07 -15.28 -12.69
CA LYS A 250 -10.73 -14.73 -11.38
C LYS A 250 -9.23 -14.78 -11.07
N GLU A 251 -8.47 -15.66 -11.73
CA GLU A 251 -7.02 -15.83 -11.52
C GLU A 251 -6.25 -14.51 -11.63
N LEU A 252 -6.52 -13.71 -12.68
CA LEU A 252 -5.87 -12.41 -12.89
C LEU A 252 -6.14 -11.42 -11.75
N GLU A 253 -7.36 -11.45 -11.19
CA GLU A 253 -7.73 -10.61 -10.05
C GLU A 253 -7.00 -11.06 -8.79
N ILE A 254 -6.91 -12.38 -8.56
CA ILE A 254 -6.16 -12.96 -7.43
C ILE A 254 -4.67 -12.58 -7.51
N ASP A 255 -4.07 -12.68 -8.69
CA ASP A 255 -2.67 -12.31 -8.91
C ASP A 255 -2.44 -10.81 -8.66
N SER A 256 -3.31 -9.96 -9.21
CA SER A 256 -3.24 -8.51 -9.01
C SER A 256 -3.36 -8.12 -7.53
N VAL A 257 -4.30 -8.72 -6.80
CA VAL A 257 -4.46 -8.48 -5.36
C VAL A 257 -3.25 -8.99 -4.59
N SER A 258 -2.69 -10.13 -4.98
CA SER A 258 -1.49 -10.71 -4.35
C SER A 258 -0.26 -9.82 -4.54
N GLU A 259 -0.06 -9.28 -5.75
CA GLU A 259 1.02 -8.33 -6.05
C GLU A 259 0.87 -7.02 -5.26
N LYS A 260 -0.33 -6.43 -5.24
CA LYS A 260 -0.61 -5.25 -4.40
C LYS A 260 -0.28 -5.50 -2.94
N GLY A 261 -0.69 -6.66 -2.41
CA GLY A 261 -0.37 -7.07 -1.05
C GLY A 261 1.14 -7.14 -0.80
N GLN A 262 1.91 -7.72 -1.73
CA GLN A 262 3.37 -7.79 -1.62
C GLN A 262 4.04 -6.41 -1.64
N LEU A 263 3.59 -5.48 -2.48
CA LEU A 263 4.10 -4.11 -2.54
C LEU A 263 3.79 -3.32 -1.26
N LEU A 264 2.65 -3.59 -0.62
CA LEU A 264 2.28 -3.00 0.67
C LEU A 264 3.08 -3.61 1.84
N LEU A 265 3.45 -4.89 1.74
CA LEU A 265 4.20 -5.65 2.77
C LEU A 265 5.72 -5.43 2.76
N LYS A 266 6.29 -4.58 1.90
CA LYS A 266 7.75 -4.46 1.69
C LYS A 266 8.58 -3.94 2.90
N GLY A 267 8.01 -3.77 4.08
CA GLY A 267 8.75 -3.47 5.32
C GLY A 267 9.38 -4.70 5.98
N ALA A 268 10.57 -4.55 6.57
CA ALA A 268 11.32 -5.64 7.23
C ALA A 268 10.55 -6.38 8.34
N SER A 269 9.51 -5.75 8.90
CA SER A 269 8.62 -6.28 9.94
C SER A 269 7.53 -7.22 9.40
N SER A 270 7.16 -7.07 8.13
CA SER A 270 5.90 -7.57 7.57
C SER A 270 6.01 -8.94 6.90
N MET A 271 7.08 -9.69 7.19
CA MET A 271 7.34 -11.04 6.67
C MET A 271 6.32 -12.10 7.11
N ARG A 272 5.21 -11.71 7.76
CA ARG A 272 4.18 -12.61 8.28
C ARG A 272 2.83 -12.36 7.60
N SER A 273 2.62 -13.11 6.52
CA SER A 273 1.54 -14.11 6.41
C SER A 273 0.18 -13.82 5.74
N SER A 274 -0.15 -12.63 5.25
CA SER A 274 -1.47 -12.43 4.59
C SER A 274 -1.50 -12.74 3.09
N GLY A 275 -0.46 -12.37 2.34
CA GLY A 275 -0.35 -12.62 0.89
C GLY A 275 -0.45 -14.10 0.47
N PRO A 276 0.26 -15.05 1.14
CA PRO A 276 0.21 -16.46 0.78
C PRO A 276 -1.16 -17.11 1.01
N GLU A 277 -1.96 -16.59 1.95
CA GLU A 277 -3.23 -17.21 2.34
C GLU A 277 -4.28 -17.13 1.23
N LEU A 278 -4.40 -15.97 0.56
CA LEU A 278 -5.37 -15.78 -0.53
C LEU A 278 -5.05 -16.71 -1.71
N THR A 279 -3.80 -16.71 -2.18
CA THR A 279 -3.36 -17.56 -3.28
C THR A 279 -3.54 -19.04 -2.93
N THR A 280 -3.21 -19.45 -1.70
CA THR A 280 -3.37 -20.84 -1.26
C THR A 280 -4.84 -21.27 -1.28
N LYS A 281 -5.75 -20.45 -0.74
CA LYS A 281 -7.20 -20.74 -0.74
C LYS A 281 -7.77 -20.78 -2.16
N TYR A 282 -7.33 -19.88 -3.05
CA TYR A 282 -7.73 -19.90 -4.44
C TYR A 282 -7.28 -21.20 -5.15
N GLN A 283 -6.03 -21.61 -4.96
CA GLN A 283 -5.51 -22.85 -5.56
C GLN A 283 -6.27 -24.09 -5.04
N GLN A 284 -6.61 -24.12 -3.75
CA GLN A 284 -7.42 -25.19 -3.18
C GLN A 284 -8.81 -25.30 -3.83
N ILE A 285 -9.53 -24.18 -3.96
CA ILE A 285 -10.86 -24.21 -4.59
C ILE A 285 -10.77 -24.54 -6.08
N PHE A 286 -9.74 -24.04 -6.79
CA PHE A 286 -9.51 -24.35 -8.20
C PHE A 286 -9.30 -25.86 -8.43
N LEU A 287 -8.49 -26.50 -7.59
CA LEU A 287 -8.27 -27.95 -7.62
C LEU A 287 -9.58 -28.71 -7.33
N LYS A 288 -10.33 -28.30 -6.30
CA LYS A 288 -11.63 -28.91 -5.96
C LYS A 288 -12.63 -28.83 -7.12
N VAL A 289 -12.72 -27.69 -7.81
CA VAL A 289 -13.57 -27.55 -9.01
C VAL A 289 -13.10 -28.50 -10.12
N LYS A 290 -11.79 -28.60 -10.36
CA LYS A 290 -11.23 -29.49 -11.39
C LYS A 290 -11.54 -30.96 -11.09
N GLU A 291 -11.38 -31.40 -9.84
CA GLU A 291 -11.68 -32.76 -9.41
C GLU A 291 -13.17 -33.09 -9.55
N LEU A 292 -14.05 -32.18 -9.11
CA LEU A 292 -15.50 -32.34 -9.28
C LEU A 292 -15.89 -32.38 -10.76
N ASN A 293 -15.33 -31.51 -11.59
CA ASN A 293 -15.60 -31.51 -13.03
C ASN A 293 -15.25 -32.86 -13.67
N ASN A 294 -14.06 -33.39 -13.38
CA ASN A 294 -13.62 -34.70 -13.87
C ASN A 294 -14.54 -35.83 -13.39
N ARG A 295 -14.94 -35.80 -12.12
CA ARG A 295 -15.85 -36.79 -11.53
C ARG A 295 -17.25 -36.75 -12.18
N TRP A 296 -17.82 -35.56 -12.36
CA TRP A 296 -19.12 -35.41 -13.03
C TRP A 296 -19.06 -35.76 -14.52
N GLN A 297 -17.93 -35.50 -15.19
CA GLN A 297 -17.69 -35.96 -16.56
C GLN A 297 -17.73 -37.48 -16.64
N GLN A 298 -17.11 -38.19 -15.70
CA GLN A 298 -17.21 -39.66 -15.61
C GLN A 298 -18.66 -40.11 -15.37
N TYR A 299 -19.41 -39.46 -14.49
CA TYR A 299 -20.81 -39.81 -14.23
C TYR A 299 -21.71 -39.67 -15.46
N VAL A 300 -21.49 -38.64 -16.26
CA VAL A 300 -22.20 -38.43 -17.54
C VAL A 300 -21.78 -39.49 -18.56
N THR A 301 -20.48 -39.72 -18.71
CA THR A 301 -19.95 -40.71 -19.67
C THR A 301 -20.47 -42.11 -19.36
N SER A 302 -20.36 -42.59 -18.11
CA SER A 302 -20.83 -43.94 -17.75
C SER A 302 -22.35 -44.12 -17.91
N HIS A 303 -23.14 -43.08 -17.63
CA HIS A 303 -24.59 -43.15 -17.82
C HIS A 303 -24.95 -43.12 -19.32
N GLN A 304 -24.25 -42.32 -20.13
CA GLN A 304 -24.42 -42.32 -21.58
C GLN A 304 -24.03 -43.66 -22.21
N GLU A 305 -22.94 -44.27 -21.75
CA GLU A 305 -22.48 -45.60 -22.18
C GLU A 305 -23.53 -46.68 -21.86
N PHE A 306 -24.10 -46.66 -20.66
CA PHE A 306 -25.20 -47.55 -20.28
C PHE A 306 -26.41 -47.37 -21.19
N ASP A 307 -26.88 -46.13 -21.40
CA ASP A 307 -28.05 -45.84 -22.24
C ASP A 307 -27.82 -46.28 -23.70
N ASN A 308 -26.63 -46.03 -24.23
CA ASN A 308 -26.24 -46.47 -25.58
C ASN A 308 -26.21 -48.00 -25.67
N ALA A 309 -25.56 -48.68 -24.71
CA ALA A 309 -25.45 -50.13 -24.70
C ALA A 309 -26.81 -50.82 -24.58
N VAL A 310 -27.73 -50.28 -23.75
CA VAL A 310 -29.11 -50.76 -23.67
C VAL A 310 -29.83 -50.62 -25.00
N SER A 311 -29.72 -49.45 -25.65
CA SER A 311 -30.38 -49.17 -26.94
C SER A 311 -29.83 -50.05 -28.07
N GLU A 312 -28.51 -50.20 -28.15
CA GLU A 312 -27.84 -51.04 -29.15
C GLU A 312 -28.19 -52.52 -28.93
N CYS A 313 -28.16 -53.00 -27.68
CA CYS A 313 -28.52 -54.37 -27.36
C CYS A 313 -30.00 -54.65 -27.64
N ALA A 314 -30.92 -53.75 -27.28
CA ALA A 314 -32.34 -53.91 -27.59
C ALA A 314 -32.59 -53.97 -29.10
N THR A 315 -31.91 -53.11 -29.89
CA THR A 315 -32.00 -53.13 -31.36
C THR A 315 -31.47 -54.45 -31.93
N TRP A 316 -30.35 -54.93 -31.40
CA TRP A 316 -29.76 -56.21 -31.80
C TRP A 316 -30.68 -57.40 -31.45
N ILE A 317 -31.27 -57.43 -30.26
CA ILE A 317 -32.23 -58.46 -29.83
C ILE A 317 -33.47 -58.43 -30.73
N ASN A 318 -33.99 -57.25 -31.09
CA ASN A 318 -35.10 -57.13 -32.02
C ASN A 318 -34.74 -57.63 -33.43
N GLY A 319 -33.51 -57.40 -33.89
CA GLY A 319 -33.04 -57.98 -35.16
C GLY A 319 -32.99 -59.52 -35.13
N ILE A 320 -32.64 -60.12 -33.98
CA ILE A 320 -32.74 -61.58 -33.80
C ILE A 320 -34.21 -62.02 -33.79
N LYS A 321 -35.07 -61.28 -33.09
CA LYS A 321 -36.52 -61.54 -33.06
C LYS A 321 -37.11 -61.57 -34.46
N ASP A 322 -36.82 -60.58 -35.30
CA ASP A 322 -37.33 -60.48 -36.67
C ASP A 322 -36.85 -61.66 -37.52
N LYS A 323 -35.60 -62.09 -37.36
CA LYS A 323 -35.09 -63.29 -38.04
C LYS A 323 -35.77 -64.57 -37.55
N LEU A 324 -36.05 -64.69 -36.26
CA LEU A 324 -36.81 -65.82 -35.70
C LEU A 324 -38.25 -65.81 -36.20
N ASP A 325 -38.89 -64.65 -36.29
CA ASP A 325 -40.23 -64.48 -36.85
C ASP A 325 -40.26 -64.87 -38.33
N TYR A 326 -39.25 -64.47 -39.11
CA TYR A 326 -39.06 -64.93 -40.49
C TYR A 326 -38.89 -66.45 -40.57
N CYS A 327 -38.13 -67.07 -39.67
CA CYS A 327 -37.95 -68.52 -39.67
C CYS A 327 -39.23 -69.27 -39.28
N ALA A 328 -40.04 -68.70 -38.38
CA ALA A 328 -41.31 -69.27 -37.93
C ALA A 328 -42.45 -69.15 -38.97
N ASP A 329 -42.32 -68.28 -39.96
CA ASP A 329 -43.33 -68.13 -41.02
C ASP A 329 -43.34 -69.34 -41.97
N MET A 330 -44.44 -70.09 -41.99
CA MET A 330 -44.62 -71.28 -42.84
C MET A 330 -45.32 -71.01 -44.17
N SER A 331 -45.49 -69.73 -44.55
CA SER A 331 -46.24 -69.32 -45.75
C SER A 331 -45.55 -69.70 -47.09
N SER A 332 -44.23 -69.93 -47.11
CA SER A 332 -43.47 -70.34 -48.29
C SER A 332 -42.51 -71.49 -47.97
N MET A 333 -42.79 -72.68 -48.50
CA MET A 333 -42.08 -73.94 -48.19
C MET A 333 -41.25 -74.48 -49.37
N SER A 334 -40.71 -73.61 -50.23
CA SER A 334 -39.77 -74.10 -51.27
C SER A 334 -38.49 -74.62 -50.61
N GLN A 335 -37.88 -75.68 -51.16
CA GLN A 335 -36.65 -76.28 -50.61
C GLN A 335 -35.55 -75.23 -50.38
N LYS A 336 -35.38 -74.32 -51.33
CA LYS A 336 -34.40 -73.22 -51.26
C LYS A 336 -34.67 -72.25 -50.11
N GLU A 337 -35.93 -72.02 -49.77
CA GLU A 337 -36.32 -71.16 -48.64
C GLU A 337 -36.16 -71.89 -47.29
N LEU A 338 -36.43 -73.20 -47.24
CA LEU A 338 -36.17 -74.02 -46.05
C LEU A 338 -34.66 -74.07 -45.73
N ASP A 339 -33.81 -74.27 -46.74
CA ASP A 339 -32.35 -74.28 -46.56
C ASP A 339 -31.83 -72.93 -46.02
N LYS A 340 -32.37 -71.80 -46.51
CA LYS A 340 -32.03 -70.46 -45.99
C LYS A 340 -32.50 -70.24 -44.56
N LYS A 341 -33.72 -70.70 -44.20
CA LYS A 341 -34.25 -70.61 -42.83
C LYS A 341 -33.39 -71.44 -41.87
N LEU A 342 -33.01 -72.67 -42.25
CA LEU A 342 -32.11 -73.52 -41.48
C LEU A 342 -30.74 -72.86 -41.25
N ALA A 343 -30.13 -72.28 -42.30
CA ALA A 343 -28.88 -71.54 -42.16
C ALA A 343 -29.02 -70.35 -41.19
N THR A 344 -30.12 -69.60 -41.29
CA THR A 344 -30.41 -68.46 -40.40
C THR A 344 -30.56 -68.90 -38.94
N ILE A 345 -31.21 -70.04 -38.68
CA ILE A 345 -31.36 -70.62 -37.33
C ILE A 345 -30.00 -71.03 -36.77
N GLN A 346 -29.16 -71.68 -37.59
CA GLN A 346 -27.80 -72.07 -37.19
C GLN A 346 -26.95 -70.85 -36.81
N ASP A 347 -27.03 -69.76 -37.58
CA ASP A 347 -26.35 -68.50 -37.26
C ASP A 347 -26.87 -67.90 -35.94
N ILE A 348 -28.19 -67.89 -35.71
CA ILE A 348 -28.79 -67.37 -34.46
C ILE A 348 -28.33 -68.18 -33.24
N LEU A 349 -28.20 -69.50 -33.37
CA LEU A 349 -27.72 -70.35 -32.28
C LEU A 349 -26.30 -70.00 -31.82
N LEU A 350 -25.45 -69.54 -32.73
CA LEU A 350 -24.10 -69.08 -32.42
C LEU A 350 -24.08 -67.71 -31.71
N LEU A 351 -25.10 -66.87 -31.93
CA LEU A 351 -25.23 -65.55 -31.31
C LEU A 351 -25.72 -65.58 -29.86
N LYS A 352 -26.20 -66.74 -29.37
CA LYS A 352 -26.74 -66.88 -28.01
C LYS A 352 -25.72 -66.52 -26.92
N ASP A 353 -24.50 -67.02 -27.05
CA ASP A 353 -23.49 -66.79 -26.02
C ASP A 353 -22.96 -65.35 -26.09
N GLU A 354 -22.88 -64.77 -27.30
CA GLU A 354 -22.59 -63.34 -27.49
C GLU A 354 -23.64 -62.45 -26.80
N GLY A 355 -24.94 -62.75 -26.97
CA GLY A 355 -26.01 -61.98 -26.33
C GLY A 355 -25.96 -62.05 -24.81
N SER A 356 -25.63 -63.22 -24.26
CA SER A 356 -25.49 -63.39 -22.81
C SER A 356 -24.35 -62.55 -22.25
N VAL A 357 -23.22 -62.46 -22.97
CA VAL A 357 -22.08 -61.59 -22.61
C VAL A 357 -22.47 -60.11 -22.70
N LYS A 358 -23.17 -59.69 -23.76
CA LYS A 358 -23.65 -58.30 -23.91
C LYS A 358 -24.57 -57.89 -22.76
N VAL A 359 -25.55 -58.72 -22.42
CA VAL A 359 -26.49 -58.43 -21.31
C VAL A 359 -25.76 -58.36 -19.97
N LEU A 360 -24.81 -59.27 -19.71
CA LEU A 360 -24.01 -59.23 -18.48
C LEU A 360 -23.18 -57.94 -18.38
N SER A 361 -22.53 -57.53 -19.47
CA SER A 361 -21.78 -56.26 -19.50
C SER A 361 -22.67 -55.05 -19.20
N ILE A 362 -23.92 -55.05 -19.67
CA ILE A 362 -24.89 -53.99 -19.37
C ILE A 362 -25.31 -53.99 -17.89
N VAL A 363 -25.37 -55.16 -17.24
CA VAL A 363 -25.60 -55.24 -15.78
C VAL A 363 -24.46 -54.56 -15.01
N GLU A 364 -23.21 -54.77 -15.41
CA GLU A 364 -22.04 -54.12 -14.79
C GLU A 364 -22.08 -52.60 -14.99
N LEU A 365 -22.41 -52.13 -16.21
CA LEU A 365 -22.61 -50.71 -16.49
C LEU A 365 -23.73 -50.12 -15.62
N ALA A 366 -24.85 -50.82 -15.49
CA ALA A 366 -25.97 -50.38 -14.65
C ALA A 366 -25.57 -50.24 -13.18
N GLN A 367 -24.82 -51.21 -12.62
CA GLN A 367 -24.32 -51.13 -11.25
C GLN A 367 -23.43 -49.91 -11.03
N ASN A 368 -22.51 -49.64 -11.96
CA ASN A 368 -21.66 -48.46 -11.90
C ASN A 368 -22.49 -47.15 -11.99
N VAL A 369 -23.50 -47.10 -12.85
CA VAL A 369 -24.39 -45.94 -12.95
C VAL A 369 -25.21 -45.74 -11.67
N LEU A 370 -25.77 -46.81 -11.10
CA LEU A 370 -26.56 -46.75 -9.85
C LEU A 370 -25.74 -46.24 -8.67
N ALA A 371 -24.49 -46.69 -8.54
CA ALA A 371 -23.57 -46.22 -7.50
C ALA A 371 -23.31 -44.70 -7.55
N ASN A 372 -23.48 -44.09 -8.73
CA ASN A 372 -23.21 -42.68 -9.00
C ASN A 372 -24.48 -41.90 -9.41
N THR A 373 -25.67 -42.37 -9.02
CA THR A 373 -26.97 -41.75 -9.31
C THR A 373 -27.75 -41.55 -8.02
N ALA A 374 -28.51 -40.45 -7.94
CA ALA A 374 -29.40 -40.23 -6.81
C ALA A 374 -30.46 -41.36 -6.69
N PRO A 375 -30.90 -41.72 -5.47
CA PRO A 375 -31.87 -42.80 -5.27
C PRO A 375 -33.17 -42.66 -6.08
N THR A 376 -33.63 -41.43 -6.30
CA THR A 376 -34.83 -41.13 -7.10
C THR A 376 -34.70 -41.51 -8.58
N GLY A 377 -33.48 -41.73 -9.09
CA GLY A 377 -33.23 -42.18 -10.46
C GLY A 377 -33.05 -43.70 -10.59
N HIS A 378 -32.91 -44.43 -9.48
CA HIS A 378 -32.59 -45.86 -9.49
C HIS A 378 -33.69 -46.71 -10.12
N GLU A 379 -34.96 -46.38 -9.86
CA GLU A 379 -36.10 -47.10 -10.42
C GLU A 379 -36.08 -47.10 -11.95
N ALA A 380 -35.82 -45.94 -12.57
CA ALA A 380 -35.78 -45.83 -14.04
C ALA A 380 -34.63 -46.64 -14.67
N ILE A 381 -33.46 -46.65 -14.03
CA ILE A 381 -32.30 -47.44 -14.48
C ILE A 381 -32.59 -48.94 -14.35
N ASN A 382 -33.10 -49.36 -13.19
CA ASN A 382 -33.45 -50.76 -12.94
C ASN A 382 -34.53 -51.24 -13.91
N LYS A 383 -35.54 -50.41 -14.20
CA LYS A 383 -36.57 -50.74 -15.18
C LYS A 383 -35.98 -50.99 -16.57
N LYS A 384 -35.14 -50.08 -17.09
CA LYS A 384 -34.44 -50.27 -18.38
C LYS A 384 -33.65 -51.58 -18.41
N LEU A 385 -32.97 -51.92 -17.31
CA LEU A 385 -32.20 -53.15 -17.19
C LEU A 385 -33.09 -54.39 -17.19
N THR A 386 -34.16 -54.39 -16.39
CA THR A 386 -35.13 -55.50 -16.30
C THR A 386 -35.82 -55.72 -17.64
N ASP A 387 -36.30 -54.66 -18.30
CA ASP A 387 -36.94 -54.75 -19.62
C ASP A 387 -36.02 -55.42 -20.65
N LEU A 388 -34.72 -55.08 -20.65
CA LEU A 388 -33.73 -55.68 -21.54
C LEU A 388 -33.46 -57.16 -21.20
N GLN A 389 -33.34 -57.49 -19.92
CA GLN A 389 -33.14 -58.87 -19.45
C GLN A 389 -34.34 -59.76 -19.80
N GLU A 390 -35.56 -59.25 -19.66
CA GLU A 390 -36.78 -59.94 -20.06
C GLU A 390 -36.84 -60.14 -21.58
N LEU A 391 -36.52 -59.11 -22.38
CA LEU A 391 -36.40 -59.22 -23.83
C LEU A 391 -35.42 -60.33 -24.24
N TRP A 392 -34.23 -60.36 -23.64
CA TRP A 392 -33.23 -61.38 -23.93
C TRP A 392 -33.67 -62.78 -23.48
N SER A 393 -34.30 -62.90 -22.32
CA SER A 393 -34.78 -64.18 -21.78
C SER A 393 -35.84 -64.77 -22.70
N ASN A 394 -36.78 -63.95 -23.18
CA ASN A 394 -37.82 -64.36 -24.12
C ASN A 394 -37.22 -64.85 -25.45
N ILE A 395 -36.21 -64.14 -25.99
CA ILE A 395 -35.52 -64.58 -27.22
C ILE A 395 -34.73 -65.87 -26.99
N THR A 396 -34.05 -66.00 -25.86
CA THR A 396 -33.31 -67.21 -25.53
C THR A 396 -34.22 -68.44 -25.46
N LEU A 397 -35.42 -68.31 -24.86
CA LEU A 397 -36.42 -69.38 -24.85
C LEU A 397 -36.85 -69.78 -26.28
N ARG A 398 -37.16 -68.80 -27.13
CA ARG A 398 -37.53 -69.05 -28.54
C ARG A 398 -36.41 -69.75 -29.33
N ILE A 399 -35.14 -69.39 -29.08
CA ILE A 399 -33.99 -70.04 -29.72
C ILE A 399 -33.89 -71.51 -29.29
N ILE A 400 -34.16 -71.80 -28.01
CA ILE A 400 -34.17 -73.16 -27.48
C ILE A 400 -35.31 -73.98 -28.10
N ASP A 401 -36.51 -73.40 -28.21
CA ASP A 401 -37.67 -74.09 -28.81
C ASP A 401 -37.40 -74.46 -30.28
N VAL A 402 -36.82 -73.54 -31.06
CA VAL A 402 -36.44 -73.78 -32.46
C VAL A 402 -35.32 -74.82 -32.60
N LYS A 403 -34.48 -75.01 -31.57
CA LYS A 403 -33.46 -76.06 -31.54
C LYS A 403 -34.04 -77.45 -31.20
N ALA A 404 -35.17 -77.47 -30.49
CA ALA A 404 -35.81 -78.70 -30.00
C ALA A 404 -36.79 -79.33 -31.01
N THR A 405 -37.33 -78.52 -31.93
CA THR A 405 -38.03 -78.95 -33.15
C THR A 405 -37.07 -79.23 -34.28
#